data_AF-A0A0G8ESG5-F1
#
_entry.id   AF-A0A0G8ESG5-F1
#
_cell.length_a   1.000
_cell.length_b   1.000
_cell.length_c   1.000
_cell.angle_alpha   90.00
_cell.angle_beta   90.00
_cell.angle_gamma   90.00
#
_symmetry.space_group_name_H-M   'P 1'
#
loop_
_entity.id
_entity.type
_entity.pdbx_description
1 polymer ?
#
loop_
_entity_poly.entity_id
_entity_poly.type
_entity_poly.pdbx_seq_one_letter_code
_entity_poly.pdbx_strand_id
1 'polypeptide(L)'
;MKKVVVSFLIVASILSGFIAFQQTDHKEFEKMEKVEQRIGKEFVIPDVLGFANPSEIYPILLEVAKESHTNIFRTNVAYHEDEHVEILKYVLLTTETIYFKQFQLSGGDVLKPKDTFQGNAFLSTVHTKDTKQKGVIKDFGDNHVITIKPLQTSYEHLPMAGRYVVEGVDDKSYDAFLKLFSKKLNQHFKPKQYIQLL
;
A
#
# COMPACT_ATOMS: atom_id res chain seq x y z
N MET A 1 8.67 36.71 42.15
CA MET A 1 7.76 36.88 40.99
C MET A 1 8.46 36.65 39.66
N LYS A 2 9.48 37.44 39.25
CA LYS A 2 10.17 37.26 37.95
C LYS A 2 10.65 35.82 37.68
N LYS A 3 11.29 35.17 38.67
CA LYS A 3 11.74 33.77 38.56
C LYS A 3 10.59 32.79 38.33
N VAL A 4 9.46 32.99 39.00
CA VAL A 4 8.25 32.14 38.86
C VAL A 4 7.64 32.30 37.47
N VAL A 5 7.55 33.54 36.97
CA VAL A 5 7.06 33.82 35.60
C VAL A 5 7.97 33.18 34.55
N VAL A 6 9.29 33.29 34.71
CA VAL A 6 10.25 32.66 33.80
C VAL A 6 10.13 31.14 33.83
N SER A 7 10.04 30.52 35.01
CA SER A 7 9.83 29.07 35.13
C SER A 7 8.52 28.62 34.48
N PHE A 8 7.43 29.38 34.68
CA PHE A 8 6.15 29.10 34.03
C PHE A 8 6.26 29.16 32.50
N LEU A 9 6.94 30.17 31.96
CA LEU A 9 7.15 30.30 30.51
C LEU A 9 7.97 29.15 29.93
N ILE A 10 9.00 28.67 30.65
CA ILE A 10 9.79 27.51 30.22
C ILE A 10 8.91 26.25 30.17
N VAL A 11 8.14 25.98 31.22
CA VAL A 11 7.24 24.82 31.26
C VAL A 11 6.18 24.91 30.16
N ALA A 12 5.56 26.07 29.99
CA ALA A 12 4.58 26.31 28.92
C ALA A 12 5.19 26.10 27.52
N SER A 13 6.43 26.52 27.31
CA SER A 13 7.14 26.33 26.04
C SER A 13 7.44 24.85 25.76
N ILE A 14 7.88 24.10 26.78
CA ILE A 14 8.12 22.65 26.66
C ILE A 14 6.82 21.92 26.33
N LEU A 15 5.74 22.20 27.06
CA LEU A 15 4.43 21.58 26.81
C LEU A 15 3.88 21.93 25.43
N SER A 16 4.02 23.18 25.00
CA SER A 16 3.59 23.61 23.66
C SER A 16 4.40 22.92 22.57
N GLY A 17 5.72 22.80 22.75
CA GLY A 17 6.60 22.07 21.85
C GLY A 17 6.24 20.59 21.77
N PHE A 18 5.95 19.95 22.90
CA PHE A 18 5.50 18.56 22.95
C PHE A 18 4.18 18.34 22.21
N ILE A 19 3.19 19.21 22.42
CA ILE A 19 1.90 19.14 21.71
C ILE A 19 2.12 19.35 20.20
N ALA A 20 2.92 20.33 19.81
CA ALA A 20 3.22 20.59 18.41
C ALA A 20 3.94 19.41 17.73
N PHE A 21 4.85 18.75 18.46
CA PHE A 21 5.52 17.53 18.01
C PHE A 21 4.51 16.42 17.73
N GLN A 22 3.66 16.07 18.71
CA GLN A 22 2.64 15.02 18.57
C GLN A 22 1.65 15.31 17.43
N GLN A 23 1.25 16.58 17.27
CA GLN A 23 0.36 16.97 16.17
C GLN A 23 1.03 16.86 14.80
N THR A 24 2.32 17.18 14.72
CA THR A 24 3.08 17.08 13.46
C THR A 24 3.28 15.61 13.10
N ASP A 25 3.66 14.80 14.09
CA ASP A 25 3.81 13.36 13.98
C ASP A 25 2.55 12.68 13.42
N HIS A 26 1.42 12.90 14.08
CA HIS A 26 0.14 12.36 13.63
C HIS A 26 -0.24 12.79 12.21
N LYS A 27 0.01 14.06 11.85
CA LYS A 27 -0.28 14.58 10.50
C LYS A 27 0.60 13.94 9.43
N GLU A 28 1.89 13.76 9.69
CA GLU A 28 2.80 13.10 8.75
C GLU A 28 2.43 11.62 8.60
N PHE A 29 2.09 10.94 9.69
CA PHE A 29 1.61 9.57 9.66
C PHE A 29 0.31 9.41 8.86
N GLU A 30 -0.71 10.24 9.11
CA GLU A 30 -1.97 10.21 8.34
C GLU A 30 -1.73 10.46 6.83
N LYS A 31 -0.78 11.33 6.49
CA LYS A 31 -0.39 11.54 5.09
C LYS A 31 0.18 10.25 4.52
N MET A 32 1.09 9.57 5.21
CA MET A 32 1.69 8.31 4.75
C MET A 32 0.66 7.18 4.66
N GLU A 33 -0.25 7.08 5.62
CA GLU A 33 -1.31 6.07 5.66
C GLU A 33 -2.24 6.17 4.44
N LYS A 34 -2.68 7.38 4.08
CA LYS A 34 -3.71 7.62 3.06
C LYS A 34 -3.15 7.94 1.67
N VAL A 35 -1.88 7.63 1.40
CA VAL A 35 -1.22 7.96 0.11
C VAL A 35 -2.00 7.43 -1.09
N GLU A 36 -2.37 6.15 -1.06
CA GLU A 36 -3.01 5.45 -2.17
C GLU A 36 -4.32 6.15 -2.57
N GLN A 37 -5.14 6.49 -1.57
CA GLN A 37 -6.44 7.16 -1.75
C GLN A 37 -6.32 8.55 -2.38
N ARG A 38 -5.18 9.24 -2.21
CA ARG A 38 -4.96 10.56 -2.81
C ARG A 38 -4.50 10.50 -4.26
N ILE A 39 -3.91 9.39 -4.68
CA ILE A 39 -3.27 9.27 -6.00
C ILE A 39 -4.01 8.31 -6.93
N GLY A 40 -5.12 7.71 -6.50
CA GLY A 40 -5.81 6.67 -7.26
C GLY A 40 -7.28 6.52 -6.92
N LYS A 41 -7.91 5.53 -7.55
CA LYS A 41 -9.33 5.20 -7.38
C LYS A 41 -9.51 3.80 -6.84
N GLU A 42 -10.42 3.66 -5.88
CA GLU A 42 -10.69 2.40 -5.21
C GLU A 42 -11.57 1.46 -6.04
N PHE A 43 -11.22 0.18 -6.11
CA PHE A 43 -12.07 -0.91 -6.58
C PHE A 43 -12.08 -2.07 -5.58
N VAL A 44 -13.07 -2.94 -5.69
CA VAL A 44 -13.26 -4.07 -4.77
C VAL A 44 -13.24 -5.38 -5.53
N ILE A 45 -12.48 -6.34 -5.01
CA ILE A 45 -12.62 -7.75 -5.37
C ILE A 45 -13.52 -8.39 -4.31
N PRO A 46 -14.73 -8.88 -4.67
CA PRO A 46 -15.67 -9.40 -3.71
C PRO A 46 -15.23 -10.76 -3.15
N ASP A 47 -15.64 -11.03 -1.91
CA ASP A 47 -15.45 -12.33 -1.27
C ASP A 47 -16.52 -13.32 -1.75
N VAL A 48 -16.22 -13.97 -2.87
CA VAL A 48 -17.04 -15.02 -3.46
C VAL A 48 -16.17 -16.22 -3.77
N LEU A 49 -16.71 -17.45 -3.63
CA LEU A 49 -15.98 -18.71 -3.80
C LEU A 49 -15.11 -18.76 -5.07
N GLY A 50 -15.58 -18.18 -6.18
CA GLY A 50 -14.84 -18.14 -7.44
C GLY A 50 -13.58 -17.24 -7.41
N PHE A 51 -13.49 -16.27 -6.50
CA PHE A 51 -12.36 -15.35 -6.40
C PHE A 51 -11.45 -15.65 -5.21
N ALA A 52 -11.70 -16.72 -4.47
CA ALA A 52 -11.00 -17.02 -3.23
C ALA A 52 -9.52 -17.41 -3.44
N ASN A 53 -9.17 -18.00 -4.59
CA ASN A 53 -7.82 -18.51 -4.85
C ASN A 53 -6.90 -17.44 -5.48
N PRO A 54 -5.92 -16.88 -4.73
CA PRO A 54 -5.01 -15.87 -5.30
C PRO A 54 -4.16 -16.42 -6.44
N SER A 55 -3.88 -17.73 -6.47
CA SER A 55 -3.08 -18.34 -7.54
C SER A 55 -3.78 -18.33 -8.91
N GLU A 56 -5.10 -18.20 -8.93
CA GLU A 56 -5.90 -18.08 -10.15
C GLU A 56 -6.16 -16.62 -10.52
N ILE A 57 -6.49 -15.78 -9.54
CA ILE A 57 -6.90 -14.40 -9.78
C ILE A 57 -5.72 -13.45 -9.93
N TYR A 58 -4.65 -13.61 -9.15
CA TYR A 58 -3.49 -12.71 -9.22
C TYR A 58 -2.84 -12.67 -10.60
N PRO A 59 -2.64 -13.79 -11.32
CA PRO A 59 -2.13 -13.75 -12.70
C PRO A 59 -3.01 -12.90 -13.63
N ILE A 60 -4.33 -12.98 -13.48
CA ILE A 60 -5.28 -12.17 -14.26
C ILE A 60 -5.12 -10.69 -13.90
N LEU A 61 -5.05 -10.36 -12.60
CA LEU A 61 -4.86 -8.99 -12.14
C LEU A 61 -3.54 -8.39 -12.66
N LEU A 62 -2.46 -9.19 -12.61
CA LEU A 62 -1.13 -8.81 -13.11
C LEU A 62 -1.16 -8.57 -14.63
N GLU A 63 -1.80 -9.44 -15.38
CA GLU A 63 -1.95 -9.29 -16.83
C GLU A 63 -2.72 -8.01 -17.18
N VAL A 64 -3.84 -7.75 -16.51
CA VAL A 64 -4.63 -6.53 -16.70
C VAL A 64 -3.82 -5.29 -16.36
N ALA A 65 -3.15 -5.28 -15.21
CA ALA A 65 -2.32 -4.15 -14.79
C ALA A 65 -1.22 -3.82 -15.81
N LYS A 66 -0.65 -4.85 -16.45
CA LYS A 66 0.36 -4.68 -17.51
C LYS A 66 -0.26 -4.15 -18.80
N GLU A 67 -1.38 -4.72 -19.24
CA GLU A 67 -2.09 -4.29 -20.45
C GLU A 67 -2.64 -2.86 -20.34
N SER A 68 -3.09 -2.46 -19.15
CA SER A 68 -3.61 -1.12 -18.88
C SER A 68 -2.54 -0.11 -18.46
N HIS A 69 -1.28 -0.55 -18.33
CA HIS A 69 -0.18 0.25 -17.77
C HIS A 69 -0.55 0.94 -16.46
N THR A 70 -1.18 0.20 -15.55
CA THR A 70 -1.64 0.77 -14.28
C THR A 70 -1.02 0.09 -13.07
N ASN A 71 -0.63 0.93 -12.11
CA ASN A 71 -0.13 0.46 -10.82
C ASN A 71 -1.30 0.16 -9.88
N ILE A 72 -1.16 -0.86 -9.05
CA ILE A 72 -2.20 -1.32 -8.12
C ILE A 72 -1.66 -1.32 -6.71
N PHE A 73 -2.47 -0.82 -5.77
CA PHE A 73 -2.13 -0.79 -4.36
C PHE A 73 -3.16 -1.53 -3.51
N ARG A 74 -2.70 -2.04 -2.37
CA ARG A 74 -3.54 -2.59 -1.31
C ARG A 74 -2.91 -2.24 0.03
N THR A 75 -3.73 -1.85 1.00
CA THR A 75 -3.24 -1.52 2.35
C THR A 75 -3.91 -2.45 3.37
N ASN A 76 -3.14 -2.85 4.38
CA ASN A 76 -3.61 -3.61 5.52
C ASN A 76 -2.99 -3.05 6.80
N VAL A 77 -3.75 -3.13 7.90
CA VAL A 77 -3.25 -2.82 9.24
C VAL A 77 -3.07 -4.14 9.97
N ALA A 78 -1.83 -4.45 10.35
CA ALA A 78 -1.49 -5.61 11.14
C ALA A 78 -1.34 -5.22 12.61
N TYR A 79 -1.92 -6.02 13.50
CA TYR A 79 -1.79 -5.88 14.95
C TYR A 79 -0.90 -7.01 15.44
N HIS A 80 0.25 -6.68 16.00
CA HIS A 80 1.19 -7.64 16.57
C HIS A 80 0.83 -7.92 18.05
N GLU A 81 1.32 -9.05 18.59
CA GLU A 81 0.99 -9.51 19.96
C GLU A 81 1.44 -8.53 21.06
N ASP A 82 2.39 -7.65 20.75
CA ASP A 82 2.94 -6.60 21.62
C ASP A 82 2.21 -5.25 21.51
N GLU A 83 0.99 -5.26 20.95
CA GLU A 83 0.17 -4.07 20.66
C GLU A 83 0.81 -3.09 19.66
N HIS A 84 1.92 -3.46 19.01
CA HIS A 84 2.48 -2.65 17.93
C HIS A 84 1.64 -2.79 16.66
N VAL A 85 1.23 -1.64 16.13
CA VAL A 85 0.49 -1.54 14.88
C VAL A 85 1.49 -1.35 13.74
N GLU A 86 1.42 -2.22 12.74
CA GLU A 86 2.17 -2.09 11.49
C GLU A 86 1.21 -1.80 10.34
N ILE A 87 1.51 -0.76 9.55
CA ILE A 87 0.82 -0.53 8.28
C ILE A 87 1.58 -1.26 7.18
N LEU A 88 0.94 -2.28 6.62
CA LEU A 88 1.41 -3.01 5.46
C LEU A 88 0.81 -2.40 4.19
N LYS A 89 1.68 -1.90 3.32
CA LYS A 89 1.34 -1.38 2.01
C LYS A 89 1.86 -2.32 0.94
N TYR A 90 1.02 -2.64 -0.03
CA TYR A 90 1.30 -3.63 -1.05
C TYR A 90 1.18 -2.99 -2.42
N VAL A 91 2.20 -3.15 -3.26
CA VAL A 91 2.31 -2.43 -4.55
C VAL A 91 2.58 -3.40 -5.70
N LEU A 92 1.86 -3.21 -6.79
CA LEU A 92 2.16 -3.79 -8.10
C LEU A 92 2.44 -2.64 -9.06
N LEU A 93 3.69 -2.54 -9.52
CA LEU A 93 4.14 -1.45 -10.37
C LEU A 93 4.35 -1.95 -11.79
N THR A 94 3.62 -1.40 -12.75
CA THR A 94 3.74 -1.73 -14.18
C THR A 94 4.25 -0.56 -15.01
N THR A 95 4.25 0.65 -14.45
CA THR A 95 4.71 1.89 -15.07
C THR A 95 5.36 2.82 -14.04
N GLU A 96 5.80 4.00 -14.46
CA GLU A 96 6.27 5.06 -13.55
C GLU A 96 5.17 5.44 -12.55
N THR A 97 5.56 5.76 -11.31
CA THR A 97 4.62 6.01 -10.22
C THR A 97 4.96 7.32 -9.50
N ILE A 98 3.93 8.07 -9.10
CA ILE A 98 4.09 9.22 -8.20
C ILE A 98 3.99 8.81 -6.74
N TYR A 99 3.61 7.56 -6.46
CA TYR A 99 3.45 6.99 -5.12
C TYR A 99 4.65 7.27 -4.22
N PHE A 100 5.86 6.96 -4.71
CA PHE A 100 7.06 7.14 -3.90
C PHE A 100 7.49 8.60 -3.70
N LYS A 101 6.95 9.56 -4.48
CA LYS A 101 7.17 10.99 -4.23
C LYS A 101 6.49 11.47 -2.94
N GLN A 102 5.59 10.67 -2.38
CA GLN A 102 4.89 10.96 -1.13
C GLN A 102 5.69 10.50 0.11
N PHE A 103 6.82 9.81 -0.09
CA PHE A 103 7.66 9.31 0.99
C PHE A 103 9.05 9.93 0.90
N GLN A 104 9.60 10.34 2.04
CA GLN A 104 11.02 10.67 2.13
C GLN A 104 11.79 9.41 2.50
N LEU A 105 12.97 9.19 1.90
CA LEU A 105 13.86 8.10 2.29
C LEU A 105 14.98 8.65 3.18
N SER A 106 15.29 7.93 4.26
CA SER A 106 16.50 8.16 5.05
C SER A 106 17.71 7.39 4.49
N GLY A 107 17.47 6.37 3.64
CA GLY A 107 18.51 5.66 2.91
C GLY A 107 17.97 4.66 1.89
N GLY A 108 18.85 4.23 0.98
CA GLY A 108 18.54 3.25 -0.08
C GLY A 108 17.69 3.82 -1.23
N ASP A 109 17.01 2.93 -1.94
CA ASP A 109 16.22 3.22 -3.15
C ASP A 109 14.76 2.79 -3.00
N VAL A 110 13.88 3.37 -3.82
CA VAL A 110 12.47 2.97 -3.96
C VAL A 110 12.32 1.68 -4.79
N LEU A 111 11.16 1.02 -4.68
CA LEU A 111 10.85 -0.15 -5.51
C LEU A 111 10.60 0.26 -6.96
N LYS A 112 11.04 -0.59 -7.90
CA LYS A 112 10.81 -0.46 -9.36
C LYS A 112 9.88 -1.57 -9.85
N PRO A 113 9.28 -1.47 -11.04
CA PRO A 113 8.41 -2.52 -11.60
C PRO A 113 8.94 -3.95 -11.45
N LYS A 114 10.21 -4.16 -11.82
CA LYS A 114 10.90 -5.46 -11.69
C LYS A 114 10.91 -6.04 -10.27
N ASP A 115 10.95 -5.18 -9.25
CA ASP A 115 11.01 -5.59 -7.85
C ASP A 115 9.63 -6.09 -7.37
N THR A 116 8.55 -5.71 -8.07
CA THR A 116 7.17 -5.99 -7.65
C THR A 116 6.52 -7.17 -8.37
N PHE A 117 7.06 -7.61 -9.51
CA PHE A 117 6.45 -8.69 -10.30
C PHE A 117 6.68 -10.09 -9.73
N GLN A 118 7.87 -10.36 -9.21
CA GLN A 118 8.29 -11.68 -8.71
C GLN A 118 9.26 -11.57 -7.53
N GLY A 119 9.45 -10.37 -6.99
CA GLY A 119 10.38 -10.09 -5.92
C GLY A 119 9.75 -10.13 -4.54
N ASN A 120 10.61 -10.08 -3.53
CA ASN A 120 10.28 -9.85 -2.12
C ASN A 120 11.05 -8.64 -1.59
N ALA A 121 11.52 -7.78 -2.50
CA ALA A 121 12.16 -6.53 -2.15
C ALA A 121 11.16 -5.59 -1.49
N PHE A 122 11.56 -4.90 -0.43
CA PHE A 122 10.64 -4.08 0.36
C PHE A 122 11.28 -2.79 0.85
N LEU A 123 10.44 -1.85 1.27
CA LEU A 123 10.81 -0.64 2.01
C LEU A 123 10.20 -0.74 3.40
N SER A 124 10.86 -0.19 4.41
CA SER A 124 10.28 -0.08 5.74
C SER A 124 10.76 1.19 6.43
N THR A 125 10.01 1.73 7.38
CA THR A 125 10.51 2.77 8.29
C THR A 125 11.62 2.26 9.20
N VAL A 126 11.64 0.95 9.45
CA VAL A 126 12.66 0.29 10.27
C VAL A 126 13.80 -0.21 9.40
N HIS A 127 15.05 0.11 9.77
CA HIS A 127 16.22 -0.49 9.15
C HIS A 127 16.42 -1.93 9.66
N THR A 128 16.42 -2.90 8.76
CA THR A 128 16.64 -4.31 9.05
C THR A 128 17.97 -4.79 8.45
N LYS A 129 18.39 -6.01 8.82
CA LYS A 129 19.54 -6.69 8.22
C LYS A 129 19.17 -7.54 6.99
N ASP A 130 17.90 -7.50 6.54
CA ASP A 130 17.45 -8.27 5.38
C ASP A 130 18.00 -7.65 4.09
N THR A 131 18.69 -8.46 3.28
CA THR A 131 19.27 -8.04 1.99
C THR A 131 18.23 -7.68 0.95
N LYS A 132 16.96 -8.02 1.18
CA LYS A 132 15.81 -7.65 0.35
C LYS A 132 15.29 -6.25 0.67
N GLN A 133 15.69 -5.65 1.79
CA GLN A 133 15.32 -4.26 2.07
C GLN A 133 16.04 -3.33 1.10
N LYS A 134 15.27 -2.62 0.28
CA LYS A 134 15.80 -1.69 -0.73
C LYS A 134 16.03 -0.29 -0.18
N GLY A 135 15.22 0.13 0.78
CA GLY A 135 15.28 1.47 1.33
C GLY A 135 14.62 1.57 2.70
N VAL A 136 14.94 2.67 3.36
CA VAL A 136 14.40 3.03 4.67
C VAL A 136 13.56 4.30 4.49
N ILE A 137 12.28 4.19 4.82
CA ILE A 137 11.35 5.33 4.78
C ILE A 137 11.60 6.16 6.03
N LYS A 138 11.69 7.48 5.85
CA LYS A 138 11.77 8.39 6.98
C LYS A 138 10.38 8.54 7.59
N ASP A 139 10.29 8.26 8.88
CA ASP A 139 9.13 8.57 9.72
C ASP A 139 9.42 9.84 10.54
N PHE A 140 8.40 10.63 10.83
CA PHE A 140 8.54 11.66 11.86
C PHE A 140 8.39 10.94 13.21
N GLY A 141 9.16 11.31 14.22
CA GLY A 141 9.06 10.67 15.54
C GLY A 141 9.63 9.25 15.67
N ASP A 142 9.95 8.56 14.57
CA ASP A 142 10.54 7.21 14.53
C ASP A 142 9.74 6.18 15.36
N ASN A 143 8.41 6.32 15.39
CA ASN A 143 7.49 5.58 16.24
C ASN A 143 6.43 4.79 15.46
N HIS A 144 6.40 4.90 14.14
CA HIS A 144 5.47 4.15 13.28
C HIS A 144 6.20 3.11 12.43
N VAL A 145 5.63 1.91 12.39
CA VAL A 145 6.11 0.83 11.51
C VAL A 145 5.26 0.80 10.25
N ILE A 146 5.87 1.20 9.13
CA ILE A 146 5.25 1.13 7.81
C ILE A 146 6.15 0.29 6.92
N THR A 147 5.58 -0.72 6.26
CA THR A 147 6.32 -1.59 5.36
C THR A 147 5.63 -1.67 4.00
N ILE A 148 6.38 -1.38 2.93
CA ILE A 148 5.91 -1.41 1.54
C ILE A 148 6.48 -2.64 0.85
N LYS A 149 5.62 -3.55 0.40
CA LYS A 149 5.97 -4.86 -0.20
C LYS A 149 5.32 -5.06 -1.57
N PRO A 150 5.79 -6.03 -2.38
CA PRO A 150 5.12 -6.42 -3.63
C PRO A 150 3.72 -6.98 -3.39
N LEU A 151 2.77 -6.66 -4.27
CA LEU A 151 1.36 -7.04 -4.10
C LEU A 151 1.14 -8.53 -3.92
N GLN A 152 1.91 -9.35 -4.62
CA GLN A 152 1.84 -10.80 -4.53
C GLN A 152 2.04 -11.32 -3.10
N THR A 153 2.93 -10.68 -2.33
CA THR A 153 3.23 -11.08 -0.94
C THR A 153 2.05 -10.84 0.01
N SER A 154 1.08 -10.00 -0.38
CA SER A 154 -0.14 -9.81 0.42
C SER A 154 -0.92 -11.13 0.59
N TYR A 155 -0.84 -12.02 -0.39
CA TYR A 155 -1.62 -13.26 -0.42
C TYR A 155 -1.02 -14.38 0.44
N GLU A 156 0.12 -14.14 1.09
CA GLU A 156 0.66 -15.03 2.12
C GLU A 156 -0.20 -14.99 3.39
N HIS A 157 -0.90 -13.88 3.63
CA HIS A 157 -1.66 -13.64 4.86
C HIS A 157 -3.07 -13.05 4.63
N LEU A 158 -3.36 -12.54 3.43
CA LEU A 158 -4.63 -11.91 3.10
C LEU A 158 -5.34 -12.65 1.95
N PRO A 159 -6.69 -12.74 1.98
CA PRO A 159 -7.43 -13.30 0.85
C PRO A 159 -7.30 -12.40 -0.39
N MET A 160 -7.62 -12.93 -1.57
CA MET A 160 -7.73 -12.12 -2.78
C MET A 160 -8.86 -11.07 -2.67
N ALA A 161 -9.91 -11.38 -1.92
CA ALA A 161 -10.98 -10.44 -1.66
C ALA A 161 -10.47 -9.22 -0.87
N GLY A 162 -10.94 -8.04 -1.23
CA GLY A 162 -10.54 -6.81 -0.54
C GLY A 162 -10.69 -5.55 -1.36
N ARG A 163 -10.28 -4.44 -0.73
CA ARG A 163 -10.17 -3.12 -1.34
C ARG A 163 -8.78 -2.92 -1.93
N TYR A 164 -8.77 -2.38 -3.14
CA TYR A 164 -7.58 -2.09 -3.91
C TYR A 164 -7.68 -0.68 -4.49
N VAL A 165 -6.56 -0.10 -4.87
CA VAL A 165 -6.48 1.21 -5.51
C VAL A 165 -5.73 1.10 -6.83
N VAL A 166 -6.23 1.79 -7.85
CA VAL A 166 -5.63 1.92 -9.17
C VAL A 166 -5.03 3.32 -9.29
N GLU A 167 -3.72 3.44 -9.53
CA GLU A 167 -3.03 4.74 -9.60
C GLU A 167 -3.44 5.57 -10.81
N GLY A 168 -3.65 6.88 -10.60
CA GLY A 168 -3.45 7.91 -11.62
C GLY A 168 -4.36 7.85 -12.84
N VAL A 169 -5.52 7.22 -12.73
CA VAL A 169 -6.44 7.05 -13.85
C VAL A 169 -7.56 8.09 -13.83
N ASP A 170 -7.72 8.81 -14.94
CA ASP A 170 -8.97 9.52 -15.23
C ASP A 170 -10.17 8.54 -15.24
N ASP A 171 -11.40 9.06 -15.23
CA ASP A 171 -12.58 8.18 -15.14
C ASP A 171 -12.63 7.17 -16.29
N LYS A 172 -12.19 7.59 -17.49
CA LYS A 172 -12.19 6.74 -18.68
C LYS A 172 -11.21 5.57 -18.57
N SER A 173 -10.00 5.83 -18.07
CA SER A 173 -8.94 4.82 -17.92
C SER A 173 -9.26 3.87 -16.78
N TYR A 174 -9.88 4.38 -15.71
CA TYR A 174 -10.40 3.57 -14.61
C TYR A 174 -11.49 2.61 -15.10
N ASP A 175 -12.47 3.11 -15.85
CA ASP A 175 -13.54 2.28 -16.43
C ASP A 175 -12.99 1.24 -17.42
N ALA A 176 -11.98 1.61 -18.21
CA ALA A 176 -11.32 0.70 -19.13
C ALA A 176 -10.60 -0.44 -18.39
N PHE A 177 -9.89 -0.12 -17.30
CA PHE A 177 -9.27 -1.10 -16.42
C PHE A 177 -10.31 -2.08 -15.85
N LEU A 178 -11.39 -1.57 -15.26
CA LEU A 178 -12.45 -2.42 -14.68
C LEU A 178 -13.12 -3.32 -15.71
N LYS A 179 -13.41 -2.79 -16.91
CA LYS A 179 -13.99 -3.57 -18.01
C LYS A 179 -13.05 -4.67 -18.47
N LEU A 180 -11.76 -4.37 -18.60
CA LEU A 180 -10.74 -5.36 -18.98
C LEU A 180 -10.60 -6.45 -17.92
N PHE A 181 -10.54 -6.06 -16.63
CA PHE A 181 -10.47 -7.01 -15.53
C PHE A 181 -11.68 -7.92 -15.48
N SER A 182 -12.88 -7.34 -15.52
CA SER A 182 -14.15 -8.09 -15.54
C SER A 182 -14.24 -9.04 -16.75
N LYS A 183 -13.79 -8.59 -17.93
CA LYS A 183 -13.78 -9.41 -19.14
C LYS A 183 -12.87 -10.63 -18.97
N LYS A 184 -11.64 -10.46 -18.48
CA LYS A 184 -10.70 -11.58 -18.30
C LYS A 184 -11.16 -12.55 -17.20
N LEU A 185 -11.70 -12.04 -16.09
CA LEU A 185 -12.33 -12.87 -15.07
C LEU A 185 -13.47 -13.70 -15.66
N ASN A 186 -14.38 -13.08 -16.40
CA ASN A 186 -15.49 -13.79 -17.05
C ASN A 186 -15.00 -14.82 -18.06
N GLN A 187 -13.91 -14.56 -18.79
CA GLN A 187 -13.32 -15.55 -19.69
C GLN A 187 -12.72 -16.74 -18.94
N HIS A 188 -12.09 -16.51 -17.79
CA HIS A 188 -11.52 -17.56 -16.94
C HIS A 188 -12.61 -18.43 -16.29
N PHE A 189 -13.68 -17.80 -15.78
CA PHE A 189 -14.78 -18.48 -15.08
C PHE A 189 -15.95 -18.89 -15.97
N LYS A 190 -15.87 -18.69 -17.29
CA LYS A 190 -16.92 -19.14 -18.22
C LYS A 190 -17.17 -20.62 -17.97
N PRO A 191 -18.42 -21.05 -17.71
CA PRO A 191 -18.73 -22.46 -17.65
C PRO A 191 -18.29 -23.04 -18.99
N LYS A 192 -17.45 -24.08 -18.97
CA LYS A 192 -17.25 -24.92 -20.15
C LYS A 192 -18.66 -25.38 -20.52
N GLN A 193 -19.23 -24.82 -21.60
CA GLN A 193 -20.41 -25.40 -22.20
C GLN A 193 -20.04 -26.85 -22.46
N TYR A 194 -20.66 -27.77 -21.71
CA TYR A 194 -20.66 -29.17 -22.07
C TYR A 194 -21.17 -29.20 -23.50
N ILE A 195 -20.26 -29.46 -24.44
CA ILE A 195 -20.63 -29.98 -25.73
C ILE A 195 -21.29 -31.31 -25.37
N GLN A 196 -22.62 -31.31 -25.26
CA GLN A 196 -23.41 -32.52 -25.37
C GLN A 196 -23.21 -33.01 -26.81
N LEU A 197 -22.11 -33.74 -27.01
CA LEU A 197 -22.09 -34.84 -27.95
C LEU A 197 -22.94 -35.93 -27.30
N LEU A 198 -24.22 -35.98 -27.69
CA LEU A 198 -25.04 -37.19 -27.83
C LEU A 198 -26.30 -36.81 -28.63
#